data_AF-A0A3P8QJJ2-F1
#
_entry.id   AF-A0A3P8QJJ2-F1
#
_cell.length_a   1.000
_cell.length_b   1.000
_cell.length_c   1.000
_cell.angle_alpha   90.00
_cell.angle_beta   90.00
_cell.angle_gamma   90.00
#
_symmetry.space_group_name_H-M   'P 1'
#
loop_
_entity.id
_entity.type
_entity.pdbx_description
1 polymer ?
#
loop_
_entity_poly.entity_id
_entity_poly.type
_entity_poly.pdbx_seq_one_letter_code
_entity_poly.pdbx_strand_id
1 'polypeptide(L)'
;MADPKDQEDHDTTADGAEDPNHDPHFEPIVSLPEQDVKTLEEDEEELFKMRAKLYRFASENDPPEWKERGTGDVKLLKHKEKGTIQMVHLCV
;
A
#
# COMPACT_ATOMS: atom_id res chain seq x y z
N MET A 1 -37.86 -51.85 22.92
CA MET A 1 -36.73 -51.26 23.66
C MET A 1 -35.52 -51.29 22.74
N ALA A 2 -34.97 -50.10 22.50
CA ALA A 2 -33.61 -49.77 22.03
C ALA A 2 -33.17 -50.10 20.59
N ASP A 3 -33.15 -49.05 19.74
CA ASP A 3 -32.10 -48.69 18.76
C ASP A 3 -30.69 -48.57 19.41
N PRO A 4 -29.59 -48.22 18.70
CA PRO A 4 -29.07 -48.55 17.35
C PRO A 4 -27.56 -48.96 17.40
N LYS A 5 -26.92 -49.33 16.27
CA LYS A 5 -25.46 -49.20 16.08
C LYS A 5 -25.08 -48.89 14.61
N ASP A 6 -24.78 -47.62 14.40
CA ASP A 6 -23.64 -47.03 13.66
C ASP A 6 -23.16 -47.68 12.35
N GLN A 7 -23.20 -46.91 11.25
CA GLN A 7 -21.96 -46.52 10.56
C GLN A 7 -22.15 -45.29 9.63
N GLU A 8 -21.67 -44.16 10.15
CA GLU A 8 -21.00 -43.00 9.52
C GLU A 8 -21.42 -42.50 8.12
N ASP A 9 -21.96 -41.28 8.16
CA ASP A 9 -22.02 -40.27 7.11
C ASP A 9 -20.62 -40.00 6.52
N HIS A 10 -20.42 -40.32 5.24
CA HIS A 10 -19.21 -39.99 4.51
C HIS A 10 -19.45 -38.72 3.70
N ASP A 11 -19.27 -37.57 4.36
CA ASP A 11 -18.89 -36.34 3.69
C ASP A 11 -17.49 -36.54 3.07
N THR A 12 -17.45 -36.54 1.74
CA THR A 12 -16.27 -36.18 0.97
C THR A 12 -16.72 -35.36 -0.21
N THR A 13 -16.79 -34.05 0.05
CA THR A 13 -16.25 -33.00 -0.81
C THR A 13 -15.84 -33.47 -2.21
N ALA A 14 -16.63 -33.07 -3.20
CA ALA A 14 -16.34 -33.26 -4.61
C ALA A 14 -14.94 -32.72 -4.95
N ASP A 15 -14.06 -33.69 -5.21
CA ASP A 15 -12.67 -33.53 -5.60
C ASP A 15 -12.54 -32.87 -6.98
N GLY A 16 -11.83 -31.75 -7.01
CA GLY A 16 -10.68 -31.61 -7.89
C GLY A 16 -10.92 -31.69 -9.40
N ALA A 17 -11.76 -30.81 -9.95
CA ALA A 17 -11.48 -30.31 -11.29
C ALA A 17 -10.55 -29.10 -11.12
N GLU A 18 -9.24 -29.33 -11.25
CA GLU A 18 -8.22 -28.29 -11.37
C GLU A 18 -8.45 -27.52 -12.68
N ASP A 19 -9.44 -26.64 -12.69
CA ASP A 19 -9.59 -25.64 -13.72
C ASP A 19 -8.46 -24.62 -13.53
N PRO A 20 -7.57 -24.41 -14.52
CA PRO A 20 -6.47 -23.44 -14.41
C PRO A 20 -6.96 -22.00 -14.26
N ASN A 21 -8.27 -21.77 -14.31
CA ASN A 21 -8.93 -20.50 -14.10
C ASN A 21 -9.83 -20.51 -12.84
N HIS A 22 -9.37 -21.14 -11.75
CA HIS A 22 -10.00 -20.97 -10.45
C HIS A 22 -9.81 -19.52 -9.95
N ASP A 23 -10.80 -18.67 -10.20
CA ASP A 23 -10.90 -17.30 -9.71
C ASP A 23 -11.95 -17.24 -8.58
N PRO A 24 -11.55 -17.34 -7.30
CA PRO A 24 -12.49 -17.32 -6.19
C PRO A 24 -13.19 -15.96 -6.14
N HIS A 25 -14.51 -15.96 -6.24
CA HIS A 25 -15.30 -14.74 -6.12
C HIS A 25 -15.46 -14.35 -4.64
N PHE A 26 -15.09 -13.11 -4.31
CA PHE A 26 -15.26 -12.54 -2.98
C PHE A 26 -16.28 -11.39 -3.02
N GLU A 27 -17.25 -11.43 -2.11
CA GLU A 27 -18.12 -10.28 -1.91
C GLU A 27 -17.33 -9.12 -1.27
N PRO A 28 -17.53 -7.87 -1.74
CA PRO A 28 -16.86 -6.72 -1.15
C PRO A 28 -17.23 -6.54 0.33
N ILE A 29 -16.23 -6.50 1.21
CA ILE A 29 -16.45 -6.25 2.64
C ILE A 29 -16.93 -4.81 2.87
N VAL A 30 -16.47 -3.86 2.05
CA VAL A 30 -16.82 -2.45 2.10
C VAL A 30 -16.87 -1.86 0.70
N SER A 31 -17.77 -0.90 0.48
CA SER A 31 -17.79 -0.05 -0.72
C SER A 31 -17.13 1.28 -0.38
N LEU A 32 -16.03 1.61 -1.07
CA LEU A 32 -15.37 2.90 -0.90
C LEU A 32 -16.06 3.94 -1.79
N PRO A 33 -16.55 5.06 -1.23
CA PRO A 33 -17.06 6.16 -2.04
C PRO A 33 -15.91 6.81 -2.82
N GLU A 34 -16.24 7.36 -3.98
CA GLU A 34 -15.31 8.20 -4.73
C GLU A 34 -14.97 9.45 -3.92
N GLN A 35 -13.67 9.80 -3.86
CA GLN A 35 -13.18 10.92 -3.07
C GLN A 35 -12.17 11.72 -3.89
N ASP A 36 -12.36 13.05 -3.90
CA ASP A 36 -11.40 13.99 -4.44
C ASP A 36 -10.11 13.99 -3.61
N VAL A 37 -9.00 13.61 -4.23
CA VAL A 37 -7.68 13.60 -3.59
C VAL A 37 -6.98 14.93 -3.91
N LYS A 38 -6.87 15.79 -2.89
CA LYS A 38 -6.08 17.02 -2.99
C LYS A 38 -4.61 16.74 -2.71
N THR A 39 -3.72 17.25 -3.55
CA THR A 39 -2.26 17.12 -3.36
C THR A 39 -1.72 18.07 -2.30
N LEU A 40 -2.50 19.10 -1.92
CA LEU A 40 -2.08 20.20 -1.04
C LEU A 40 -0.89 21.01 -1.56
N GLU A 41 -0.54 20.86 -2.85
CA GLU A 41 0.54 21.61 -3.53
C GLU A 41 -0.01 22.77 -4.40
N GLU A 42 -1.30 23.11 -4.30
CA GLU A 42 -1.99 24.05 -5.22
C GLU A 42 -1.49 25.51 -5.06
N ASP A 43 -1.12 25.91 -3.84
CA ASP A 43 -0.63 27.24 -3.50
C ASP A 43 0.89 27.40 -3.66
N GLU A 44 1.53 26.40 -4.25
CA GLU A 44 2.98 26.33 -4.36
C GLU A 44 3.45 26.39 -5.82
N GLU A 45 4.65 26.93 -6.02
CA GLU A 45 5.33 27.02 -7.31
C GLU A 45 6.47 26.00 -7.33
N GLU A 46 6.47 25.12 -8.34
CA GLU A 46 7.56 24.14 -8.54
C GLU A 46 8.79 24.83 -9.13
N LEU A 47 9.85 24.92 -8.34
CA LEU A 47 11.13 25.49 -8.75
C LEU A 47 12.09 24.45 -9.34
N PHE A 48 11.94 23.20 -8.90
CA PHE A 48 12.82 22.09 -9.27
C PHE A 48 12.08 20.77 -9.12
N LYS A 49 12.37 19.83 -10.03
CA LYS A 49 11.90 18.44 -9.94
C LYS A 49 12.95 17.49 -10.53
N MET A 50 13.32 16.46 -9.76
CA MET A 50 14.24 15.42 -10.23
C MET A 50 14.03 14.10 -9.50
N ARG A 51 14.22 12.99 -10.22
CA ARG A 51 14.23 11.65 -9.63
C ARG A 51 15.44 11.47 -8.72
N ALA A 52 15.23 11.02 -7.49
CA ALA A 52 16.26 10.76 -6.52
C ALA A 52 15.93 9.54 -5.64
N LYS A 53 16.93 9.07 -4.90
CA LYS A 53 16.78 8.07 -3.84
C LYS A 53 17.16 8.72 -2.51
N LEU A 54 16.23 8.75 -1.55
CA LEU A 54 16.47 9.30 -0.22
C LEU A 54 16.92 8.22 0.75
N TYR A 55 17.87 8.59 1.61
CA TYR A 55 18.34 7.75 2.71
C TYR A 55 18.15 8.48 4.04
N ARG A 56 17.81 7.71 5.09
CA ARG A 56 17.83 8.16 6.47
C ARG A 56 19.02 7.52 7.18
N PHE A 57 19.80 8.32 7.89
CA PHE A 57 20.84 7.81 8.77
C PHE A 57 20.21 7.32 10.08
N ALA A 58 20.36 6.03 10.38
CA ALA A 58 19.90 5.40 11.61
C ALA A 58 21.06 5.34 12.59
N SER A 59 21.34 6.47 13.25
CA SER A 59 22.42 6.58 14.24
C SER A 59 22.15 5.78 15.52
N GLU A 60 20.90 5.39 15.75
CA GLU A 60 20.50 4.56 16.89
C GLU A 60 20.90 3.09 16.76
N ASN A 61 21.30 2.62 15.57
CA ASN A 61 21.79 1.26 15.36
C ASN A 61 23.27 1.15 15.74
N ASP A 62 23.72 -0.05 16.13
CA ASP A 62 25.14 -0.38 16.34
C ASP A 62 25.56 -1.55 15.43
N PRO A 63 26.31 -1.29 14.34
CA PRO A 63 26.87 0.00 13.92
C PRO A 63 25.84 0.95 13.28
N PRO A 64 26.08 2.28 13.26
CA PRO A 64 25.26 3.23 12.54
C PRO A 64 25.20 2.91 11.04
N GLU A 65 24.00 2.97 10.45
CA GLU A 65 23.78 2.59 9.05
C GLU A 65 22.83 3.53 8.31
N TRP A 66 22.96 3.57 6.98
CA TRP A 66 22.06 4.27 6.08
C TRP A 66 20.93 3.35 5.64
N LYS A 67 19.67 3.77 5.86
CA LYS A 67 18.48 3.05 5.41
C LYS A 67 17.81 3.80 4.27
N GLU A 68 17.39 3.08 3.23
CA GLU A 68 16.60 3.68 2.15
C GLU A 68 15.24 4.14 2.71
N ARG A 69 14.87 5.40 2.42
CA ARG A 69 13.54 5.94 2.76
C ARG A 69 12.57 5.80 1.60
N GLY A 70 13.07 5.87 0.38
CA GLY A 70 12.34 5.61 -0.85
C GLY A 70 13.02 6.20 -2.07
N THR A 71 12.56 5.77 -3.25
CA THR A 71 13.03 6.26 -4.55
C THR A 71 11.87 6.96 -5.25
N GLY A 72 12.06 8.20 -5.71
CA GLY A 72 10.95 9.06 -6.08
C GLY A 72 11.35 10.40 -6.65
N ASP A 73 10.38 11.23 -7.02
CA ASP A 73 10.66 12.60 -7.47
C ASP A 73 10.80 13.52 -6.25
N VAL A 74 11.91 14.23 -6.18
CA VAL A 74 12.14 15.31 -5.22
C VAL A 74 11.80 16.63 -5.90
N LYS A 75 10.93 17.40 -5.27
CA LYS A 75 10.52 18.74 -5.69
C LYS A 75 10.99 19.79 -4.70
N LEU A 76 11.36 20.96 -5.21
CA LEU A 76 11.47 22.18 -4.40
C LEU A 76 10.28 23.06 -4.73
N LEU A 77 9.44 23.30 -3.74
CA LEU A 77 8.19 24.05 -3.87
C LEU A 77 8.30 25.35 -3.09
N LYS A 78 7.89 26.47 -3.71
CA LYS A 78 7.84 27.79 -3.07
C LYS A 78 6.39 28.21 -2.86
N HIS A 79 6.01 28.48 -1.62
CA HIS A 79 4.69 28.99 -1.31
C HIS A 79 4.50 30.39 -1.93
N LYS A 80 3.44 30.60 -2.72
CA LYS A 80 3.22 31.82 -3.50
C LYS A 80 3.11 33.07 -2.62
N GLU A 81 2.36 33.00 -1.52
CA GLU A 81 2.16 34.15 -0.62
C GLU A 81 3.27 34.35 0.42
N LYS A 82 3.69 33.27 1.11
CA LYS A 82 4.68 33.34 2.20
C LYS A 82 6.12 33.40 1.70
N GLY A 83 6.37 32.97 0.46
CA GLY A 83 7.71 32.87 -0.12
C GLY A 83 8.59 31.77 0.49
N THR A 84 8.07 30.97 1.42
CA THR A 84 8.78 29.85 2.06
C THR A 84 9.02 28.74 1.05
N ILE A 85 10.22 28.14 1.08
CA ILE A 85 10.59 27.02 0.21
C ILE A 85 10.60 25.74 1.04
N GLN A 86 9.94 24.71 0.55
CA GLN A 86 9.95 23.37 1.13
C GLN A 86 10.41 22.32 0.13
N MET A 87 10.98 21.24 0.64
CA MET A 87 11.33 20.06 -0.14
C MET A 87 10.26 18.99 0.05
N VAL A 88 9.68 18.51 -1.04
CA VAL A 88 8.70 17.42 -1.03
C VAL A 88 9.28 16.23 -1.80
N HIS A 89 9.16 15.03 -1.23
CA HIS A 89 9.56 13.78 -1.90
C HIS A 89 8.36 12.84 -1.98
N LEU A 90 7.95 12.51 -3.20
CA LEU A 90 6.95 11.50 -3.47
C LEU A 90 7.65 10.18 -3.78
N CYS A 91 7.56 9.22 -2.87
CA CYS A 91 7.95 7.83 -3.14
C CYS A 91 6.97 7.24 -4.15
N VAL A 92 7.48 6.59 -5.20
CA VAL A 92 6.65 5.73 -6.07
C VAL A 92 6.53 4.33 -5.47
#